data_AF-A0A8H5SGN7-F1
#
_entry.id   AF-A0A8H5SGN7-F1
#
_cell.length_a   1.000
_cell.length_b   1.000
_cell.length_c   1.000
_cell.angle_alpha   90.00
_cell.angle_beta   90.00
_cell.angle_gamma   90.00
#
_symmetry.space_group_name_H-M   'P 1'
#
loop_
_entity.id
_entity.type
_entity.pdbx_description
1 polymer ?
#
loop_
_entity_poly.entity_id
_entity_poly.type
_entity_poly.pdbx_seq_one_letter_code
_entity_poly.pdbx_strand_id
1 'polypeptide(L)'
;MRWAITRLVAISCFPWLCCAIELETRQSSKGSAQLPANDDFIRRSLLSVAVLKDYVYIDGGEVSSDLDESRSTAVSLTLSLPLDESWTNDTVAFTESEKGPSPYLKQPALWVDEERSAIYSWGGQGSYKNTSSAGDHHLYAFEADDGKGSWSIHDPEDDTLFTSLYRTVRGAYTTCHGVGYHLGGYGERRTDERFTDGSYVERPLDGLLTYNMTTQKWTNESTKALDYATWSGRATCIPSIGSSGLLVFMGGAKVKMPAFRNASEPVSFTNITIFNPSSKEWYYQRTSGISPDPRVDFCSVGVQGPNNTYDIYIYGGWNTWNDKTKAYGDVWVLSLPAFKWFKADVEGPKRGMHGCALVGKRQMLSIGGNNWGKDEGWKDKDPWTQGIGILDLPSLTWSSEYDAEAEDYEPPKVVRGWYQSGDQVEWDNREVAKLFASMSSTTPKSTDDPKSGSSPDNSSPTPVGAIVGGVVGGVAAIVAVVGVWLWIRRRKRNTNKHPSQNIGEGTTKQWGKAELSAESSKQNGLQELQNYQAPTELPAVTPPASGNTRTERHELEG
;
A
#
# COMPACT_ATOMS: atom_id res chain seq x y z
N MET A 1 3.07 69.56 -57.83
CA MET A 1 1.90 70.20 -57.17
C MET A 1 1.13 69.13 -56.40
N ARG A 2 0.90 69.37 -55.09
CA ARG A 2 -0.23 68.94 -54.25
C ARG A 2 -0.55 67.43 -54.04
N TRP A 3 -0.09 66.91 -52.89
CA TRP A 3 -0.81 66.29 -51.75
C TRP A 3 -2.12 65.49 -51.93
N ALA A 4 -2.13 64.26 -51.38
CA ALA A 4 -3.13 63.64 -50.44
C ALA A 4 -3.12 62.08 -50.53
N ILE A 5 -3.45 61.19 -49.56
CA ILE A 5 -3.48 61.11 -48.08
C ILE A 5 -3.92 59.65 -47.72
N THR A 6 -3.30 59.00 -46.71
CA THR A 6 -3.76 57.83 -45.85
C THR A 6 -4.07 56.44 -46.47
N ARG A 7 -3.93 55.28 -45.80
CA ARG A 7 -3.85 54.92 -44.36
C ARG A 7 -3.16 53.53 -44.21
N LEU A 8 -2.16 53.42 -43.33
CA LEU A 8 -1.70 52.16 -42.74
C LEU A 8 -2.61 51.84 -41.55
N VAL A 9 -3.23 50.67 -41.54
CA VAL A 9 -3.93 50.13 -40.36
C VAL A 9 -2.89 49.41 -39.50
N ALA A 10 -2.61 49.99 -38.34
CA ALA A 10 -1.92 49.31 -37.25
C ALA A 10 -2.88 48.26 -36.67
N ILE A 11 -2.54 46.98 -36.80
CA ILE A 11 -3.20 45.91 -36.04
C ILE A 11 -2.53 45.88 -34.66
N SER A 12 -3.06 46.69 -33.75
CA SER A 12 -2.85 46.56 -32.31
C SER A 12 -4.02 45.76 -31.73
N CYS A 13 -3.85 44.45 -31.66
CA CYS A 13 -4.75 43.45 -31.06
C CYS A 13 -3.84 42.26 -30.72
N PHE A 14 -3.70 41.70 -29.52
CA PHE A 14 -4.36 41.87 -28.23
C PHE A 14 -3.43 41.26 -27.17
N PRO A 15 -3.03 41.96 -26.09
CA PRO A 15 -2.48 41.30 -24.89
C PRO A 15 -3.52 40.36 -24.23
N TRP A 16 -4.79 40.45 -24.61
CA TRP A 16 -5.85 39.56 -24.14
C TRP A 16 -5.84 38.18 -24.81
N LEU A 17 -5.27 38.04 -26.02
CA LEU A 17 -5.23 36.73 -26.68
C LEU A 17 -4.16 35.83 -26.04
N CYS A 18 -3.01 36.39 -25.63
CA CYS A 18 -2.02 35.66 -24.81
C CYS A 18 -2.57 35.34 -23.41
N CYS A 19 -3.32 36.27 -22.80
CA CYS A 19 -3.92 36.03 -21.50
C CYS A 19 -5.03 34.96 -21.55
N ALA A 20 -5.81 34.92 -22.64
CA ALA A 20 -6.83 33.88 -22.87
C ALA A 20 -6.21 32.51 -23.14
N ILE A 21 -5.11 32.44 -23.91
CA ILE A 21 -4.35 31.20 -24.14
C ILE A 21 -3.68 30.72 -22.84
N GLU A 22 -3.15 31.62 -21.98
CA GLU A 22 -2.63 31.27 -20.64
C GLU A 22 -3.74 30.87 -19.65
N LEU A 23 -4.96 31.42 -19.78
CA LEU A 23 -6.12 31.03 -18.98
C LEU A 23 -6.72 29.69 -19.43
N GLU A 24 -6.84 29.43 -20.73
CA GLU A 24 -7.28 28.14 -21.27
C GLU A 24 -6.25 27.03 -21.05
N THR A 25 -4.94 27.31 -21.15
CA THR A 25 -3.90 26.34 -20.73
C THR A 25 -3.88 26.10 -19.22
N ARG A 26 -4.12 27.12 -18.38
CA ARG A 26 -4.30 26.90 -16.93
C ARG A 26 -5.60 26.19 -16.56
N GLN A 27 -6.65 26.33 -17.36
CA GLN A 27 -7.93 25.67 -17.10
C GLN A 27 -7.92 24.23 -17.64
N SER A 28 -7.14 23.97 -18.69
CA SER A 28 -6.79 22.62 -19.18
C SER A 28 -5.73 21.91 -18.33
N SER A 29 -4.98 22.62 -17.46
CA SER A 29 -3.96 22.03 -16.58
C SER A 29 -4.47 21.72 -15.18
N LYS A 30 -5.71 22.08 -14.84
CA LYS A 30 -6.32 21.72 -13.56
C LYS A 30 -6.88 20.31 -13.68
N GLY A 31 -6.21 19.36 -13.02
CA GLY A 31 -6.72 18.00 -12.87
C GLY A 31 -8.10 17.98 -12.21
N SER A 32 -8.77 16.84 -12.22
CA SER A 32 -10.04 16.68 -11.49
C SER A 32 -9.77 16.57 -9.98
N ALA A 33 -10.79 16.73 -9.13
CA ALA A 33 -10.62 16.47 -7.69
C ALA A 33 -10.14 15.03 -7.39
N GLN A 34 -10.42 14.08 -8.30
CA GLN A 34 -10.01 12.69 -8.17
C GLN A 34 -8.62 12.39 -8.76
N LEU A 35 -8.17 13.20 -9.72
CA LEU A 35 -6.86 13.17 -10.34
C LEU A 35 -6.28 14.59 -10.41
N PRO A 36 -5.95 15.18 -9.26
CA PRO A 36 -5.48 16.56 -9.20
C PRO A 36 -4.08 16.67 -9.82
N ALA A 37 -3.79 17.85 -10.38
CA ALA A 37 -2.44 18.21 -10.78
C ALA A 37 -1.50 18.24 -9.55
N ASN A 38 -0.19 18.17 -9.77
CA ASN A 38 0.81 18.07 -8.69
C ASN A 38 0.67 19.15 -7.61
N ASP A 39 0.41 20.40 -8.01
CA ASP A 39 0.25 21.52 -7.06
C ASP A 39 -1.01 21.40 -6.20
N ASP A 40 -2.06 20.77 -6.74
CA ASP A 40 -3.36 20.60 -6.10
C ASP A 40 -3.46 19.27 -5.33
N PHE A 41 -2.58 18.30 -5.60
CA PHE A 41 -2.57 17.01 -4.94
C PHE A 41 -2.17 17.14 -3.46
N ILE A 42 -3.00 16.59 -2.58
CA ILE A 42 -2.67 16.46 -1.15
C ILE A 42 -2.28 15.02 -0.87
N ARG A 43 -3.19 14.06 -1.06
CA ARG A 43 -2.96 12.67 -0.67
C ARG A 43 -3.92 11.71 -1.35
N ARG A 44 -3.48 10.46 -1.55
CA ARG A 44 -4.34 9.31 -1.89
C ARG A 44 -4.06 8.17 -0.92
N SER A 45 -5.05 7.40 -0.52
CA SER A 45 -4.87 6.28 0.42
C SER A 45 -5.98 5.24 0.25
N LEU A 46 -5.85 4.09 0.90
CA LEU A 46 -6.85 3.01 0.91
C LEU A 46 -7.12 2.38 -0.47
N LEU A 47 -6.19 2.55 -1.40
CA LEU A 47 -6.17 1.94 -2.73
C LEU A 47 -5.56 0.53 -2.69
N SER A 48 -5.78 -0.23 -3.75
CA SER A 48 -5.07 -1.49 -4.04
C SER A 48 -4.32 -1.39 -5.36
N VAL A 49 -3.25 -2.17 -5.49
CA VAL A 49 -2.36 -2.16 -6.65
C VAL A 49 -2.19 -3.59 -7.16
N ALA A 50 -2.20 -3.75 -8.48
CA ALA A 50 -1.94 -5.01 -9.16
C ALA A 50 -1.04 -4.76 -10.38
N VAL A 51 -0.08 -5.63 -10.63
CA VAL A 51 0.73 -5.61 -11.84
C VAL A 51 0.24 -6.72 -12.75
N LEU A 52 -0.07 -6.37 -14.00
CA LEU A 52 -0.51 -7.30 -15.01
C LEU A 52 0.17 -6.91 -16.33
N LYS A 53 1.00 -7.83 -16.83
CA LYS A 53 1.89 -7.57 -17.99
C LYS A 53 2.73 -6.31 -17.74
N ASP A 54 2.76 -5.41 -18.71
CA ASP A 54 3.57 -4.20 -18.72
C ASP A 54 2.87 -2.99 -18.09
N TYR A 55 1.89 -3.22 -17.20
CA TYR A 55 1.17 -2.15 -16.53
C TYR A 55 1.00 -2.42 -15.05
N VAL A 56 1.08 -1.34 -14.27
CA VAL A 56 0.59 -1.31 -12.91
C VAL A 56 -0.78 -0.66 -12.88
N TYR A 57 -1.77 -1.37 -12.36
CA TYR A 57 -3.14 -0.92 -12.17
C TYR A 57 -3.38 -0.53 -10.71
N ILE A 58 -4.09 0.58 -10.51
CA ILE A 58 -4.42 1.15 -9.21
C ILE A 58 -5.95 1.29 -9.15
N ASP A 59 -6.58 0.62 -8.20
CA ASP A 59 -8.03 0.64 -8.04
C ASP A 59 -8.45 1.00 -6.62
N GLY A 60 -9.56 1.74 -6.55
CA GLY A 60 -10.22 2.09 -5.31
C GLY A 60 -9.50 3.16 -4.49
N GLY A 61 -9.91 3.25 -3.23
CA GLY A 61 -9.39 4.22 -2.27
C GLY A 61 -10.05 5.59 -2.36
N GLU A 62 -9.41 6.56 -1.72
CA GLU A 62 -9.85 7.94 -1.69
C GLU A 62 -8.68 8.89 -1.92
N VAL A 63 -8.98 10.10 -2.36
CA VAL A 63 -8.02 11.16 -2.68
C VAL A 63 -8.48 12.48 -2.09
N SER A 64 -7.55 13.29 -1.59
CA SER A 64 -7.77 14.66 -1.16
C SER A 64 -6.93 15.62 -2.01
N SER A 65 -7.49 16.79 -2.27
CA SER A 65 -6.88 17.82 -3.10
C SER A 65 -7.32 19.21 -2.65
N ASP A 66 -6.58 20.24 -3.06
CA ASP A 66 -6.95 21.64 -2.85
C ASP A 66 -8.15 22.08 -3.73
N LEU A 67 -8.67 21.19 -4.59
CA LEU A 67 -9.82 21.43 -5.47
C LEU A 67 -11.16 21.04 -4.84
N ASP A 68 -11.15 20.30 -3.73
CA ASP A 68 -12.33 19.83 -3.01
C ASP A 68 -12.18 20.12 -1.51
N GLU A 69 -13.16 20.82 -0.93
CA GLU A 69 -13.18 21.11 0.51
C GLU A 69 -13.58 19.90 1.37
N SER A 70 -14.01 18.80 0.73
CA SER A 70 -14.29 17.55 1.42
C SER A 70 -13.02 16.97 2.09
N ARG A 71 -13.22 16.06 3.04
CA ARG A 71 -12.09 15.35 3.66
C ARG A 71 -11.30 14.54 2.61
N SER A 72 -12.03 13.87 1.73
CA SER A 72 -11.52 12.99 0.68
C SER A 72 -12.66 12.60 -0.25
N THR A 73 -12.36 12.43 -1.53
CA THR A 73 -13.27 11.95 -2.57
C THR A 73 -13.00 10.48 -2.84
N ALA A 74 -14.04 9.65 -2.95
CA ALA A 74 -13.89 8.28 -3.45
C ALA A 74 -13.41 8.31 -4.90
N VAL A 75 -12.45 7.47 -5.25
CA VAL A 75 -11.94 7.36 -6.62
C VAL A 75 -12.95 6.56 -7.45
N SER A 76 -13.47 7.15 -8.53
CA SER A 76 -14.41 6.49 -9.45
C SER A 76 -13.75 5.97 -10.73
N LEU A 77 -12.43 5.84 -10.72
CA LEU A 77 -11.62 5.42 -11.86
C LEU A 77 -10.69 4.27 -11.44
N THR A 78 -10.40 3.37 -12.36
CA THR A 78 -9.22 2.52 -12.32
C THR A 78 -8.12 3.21 -13.10
N LEU A 79 -6.95 3.36 -12.48
CA LEU A 79 -5.81 4.04 -13.10
C LEU A 79 -4.76 3.01 -13.51
N SER A 80 -3.96 3.35 -14.51
CA SER A 80 -2.78 2.55 -14.84
C SER A 80 -1.58 3.41 -15.21
N LEU A 81 -0.39 2.82 -15.07
CA LEU A 81 0.87 3.36 -15.54
C LEU A 81 1.64 2.29 -16.33
N PRO A 82 2.30 2.68 -17.44
CA PRO A 82 3.15 1.78 -18.20
C PRO A 82 4.39 1.37 -17.41
N LEU A 83 4.89 0.16 -17.69
CA LEU A 83 6.12 -0.41 -17.16
C LEU A 83 7.14 -0.72 -18.27
N ASP A 84 6.78 -0.48 -19.53
CA ASP A 84 7.66 -0.59 -20.70
C ASP A 84 8.45 0.72 -20.97
N GLU A 85 8.12 1.80 -20.28
CA GLU A 85 8.85 3.08 -20.33
C GLU A 85 9.13 3.67 -18.95
N SER A 86 10.26 4.36 -18.83
CA SER A 86 10.67 5.05 -17.61
C SER A 86 9.86 6.34 -17.41
N TRP A 87 9.52 6.64 -16.15
CA TRP A 87 8.77 7.83 -15.78
C TRP A 87 9.15 8.32 -14.39
N THR A 88 8.85 9.58 -14.09
CA THR A 88 9.06 10.18 -12.76
C THR A 88 7.73 10.49 -12.10
N ASN A 89 7.70 10.55 -10.77
CA ASN A 89 6.51 10.94 -10.02
C ASN A 89 6.02 12.38 -10.31
N ASP A 90 6.86 13.23 -10.88
CA ASP A 90 6.50 14.58 -11.34
C ASP A 90 5.86 14.59 -12.73
N THR A 91 6.28 13.68 -13.61
CA THR A 91 5.85 13.60 -15.03
C THR A 91 4.84 12.48 -15.30
N VAL A 92 4.49 11.72 -14.28
CA VAL A 92 3.60 10.56 -14.38
C VAL A 92 2.25 10.96 -14.95
N ALA A 93 1.79 10.23 -15.96
CA ALA A 93 0.49 10.41 -16.59
C ALA A 93 -0.33 9.14 -16.41
N PHE A 94 -1.39 9.22 -15.60
CA PHE A 94 -2.28 8.09 -15.39
C PHE A 94 -3.18 7.89 -16.61
N THR A 95 -3.26 6.65 -17.09
CA THR A 95 -4.33 6.24 -17.99
C THR A 95 -5.56 5.90 -17.17
N GLU A 96 -6.74 6.36 -17.60
CA GLU A 96 -8.00 6.24 -16.87
C GLU A 96 -8.90 5.19 -17.52
N SER A 97 -9.55 4.38 -16.69
CA SER A 97 -10.64 3.47 -17.07
C SER A 97 -11.82 3.64 -16.13
N GLU A 98 -13.02 3.69 -16.70
CA GLU A 98 -14.27 3.83 -15.95
C GLU A 98 -14.57 2.58 -15.12
N LYS A 99 -15.13 2.78 -13.93
CA LYS A 99 -15.47 1.67 -13.01
C LYS A 99 -16.66 0.82 -13.47
N GLY A 100 -17.49 1.31 -14.39
CA GLY A 100 -18.62 0.57 -14.95
C GLY A 100 -19.53 -0.03 -13.86
N PRO A 101 -19.79 -1.36 -13.83
CA PRO A 101 -20.57 -2.00 -12.79
C PRO A 101 -19.84 -2.17 -11.46
N SER A 102 -18.51 -1.97 -11.40
CA SER A 102 -17.73 -2.15 -10.17
C SER A 102 -17.90 -0.96 -9.21
N PRO A 103 -18.16 -1.18 -7.92
CA PRO A 103 -18.35 -0.12 -6.95
C PRO A 103 -17.05 0.61 -6.59
N TYR A 104 -17.18 1.80 -6.01
CA TYR A 104 -16.06 2.60 -5.51
C TYR A 104 -15.67 2.13 -4.11
N LEU A 105 -14.71 1.21 -4.08
CA LEU A 105 -14.32 0.51 -2.86
C LEU A 105 -12.99 1.00 -2.30
N LYS A 106 -12.83 0.77 -1.00
CA LYS A 106 -11.57 0.93 -0.29
C LYS A 106 -10.98 -0.42 -0.01
N GLN A 107 -9.70 -0.58 -0.35
CA GLN A 107 -8.89 -1.78 -0.15
C GLN A 107 -9.59 -3.07 -0.63
N PRO A 108 -10.12 -3.12 -1.86
CA PRO A 108 -10.52 -4.41 -2.44
C PRO A 108 -9.29 -5.32 -2.58
N ALA A 109 -9.47 -6.63 -2.45
CA ALA A 109 -8.44 -7.58 -2.88
C ALA A 109 -8.41 -7.60 -4.40
N LEU A 110 -7.22 -7.48 -4.99
CA LEU A 110 -7.01 -7.59 -6.44
C LEU A 110 -6.24 -8.87 -6.73
N TRP A 111 -6.83 -9.77 -7.50
CA TRP A 111 -6.21 -11.02 -7.92
C TRP A 111 -5.99 -11.02 -9.43
N VAL A 112 -4.73 -11.10 -9.83
CA VAL A 112 -4.31 -11.08 -11.24
C VAL A 112 -4.49 -12.46 -11.89
N ASP A 113 -5.10 -12.49 -13.08
CA ASP A 113 -5.13 -13.64 -13.99
C ASP A 113 -4.33 -13.27 -15.25
N GLU A 114 -3.09 -13.71 -15.31
CA GLU A 114 -2.21 -13.41 -16.45
C GLU A 114 -2.69 -14.09 -17.74
N GLU A 115 -3.27 -15.28 -17.64
CA GLU A 115 -3.71 -16.06 -18.81
C GLU A 115 -4.88 -15.36 -19.51
N ARG A 116 -5.82 -14.82 -18.73
CA ARG A 116 -6.99 -14.09 -19.25
C ARG A 116 -6.77 -12.59 -19.39
N SER A 117 -5.61 -12.08 -18.96
CA SER A 117 -5.36 -10.64 -18.91
C SER A 117 -6.43 -9.90 -18.10
N ALA A 118 -6.79 -10.45 -16.94
CA ALA A 118 -7.86 -9.93 -16.12
C ALA A 118 -7.40 -9.69 -14.67
N ILE A 119 -8.06 -8.75 -13.99
CA ILE A 119 -7.89 -8.51 -12.55
C ILE A 119 -9.23 -8.70 -11.86
N TYR A 120 -9.31 -9.71 -11.01
CA TYR A 120 -10.48 -9.97 -10.19
C TYR A 120 -10.47 -9.11 -8.92
N SER A 121 -11.60 -8.50 -8.56
CA SER A 121 -11.75 -7.67 -7.37
C SER A 121 -12.75 -8.28 -6.39
N TRP A 122 -12.31 -8.54 -5.16
CA TRP A 122 -13.12 -9.12 -4.08
C TRP A 122 -13.09 -8.28 -2.80
N GLY A 123 -14.22 -8.26 -2.08
CA GLY A 123 -14.33 -7.61 -0.78
C GLY A 123 -14.21 -6.09 -0.85
N GLY A 124 -13.57 -5.48 0.14
CA GLY A 124 -13.48 -4.02 0.25
C GLY A 124 -14.68 -3.40 0.99
N GLN A 125 -14.54 -2.13 1.36
CA GLN A 125 -15.59 -1.36 2.05
C GLN A 125 -15.94 -0.09 1.27
N GLY A 126 -17.17 0.39 1.40
CA GLY A 126 -17.55 1.71 0.89
C GLY A 126 -16.75 2.86 1.51
N SER A 127 -16.71 3.98 0.79
CA SER A 127 -16.03 5.21 1.20
C SER A 127 -16.60 5.81 2.51
N TYR A 128 -15.99 6.87 3.06
CA TYR A 128 -16.31 7.48 4.36
C TYR A 128 -17.83 7.53 4.67
N LYS A 129 -18.27 6.68 5.61
CA LYS A 129 -19.67 6.49 6.03
C LYS A 129 -20.66 6.06 4.93
N ASN A 130 -20.21 5.84 3.70
CA ASN A 130 -21.02 5.41 2.57
C ASN A 130 -21.26 3.89 2.62
N THR A 131 -22.53 3.49 2.67
CA THR A 131 -22.98 2.09 2.69
C THR A 131 -23.61 1.65 1.38
N SER A 132 -23.64 2.49 0.34
CA SER A 132 -24.31 2.18 -0.93
C SER A 132 -23.72 0.97 -1.64
N SER A 133 -22.43 0.68 -1.44
CA SER A 133 -21.75 -0.50 -2.00
C SER A 133 -21.89 -1.76 -1.12
N ALA A 134 -22.59 -1.69 0.01
CA ALA A 134 -22.67 -2.82 0.96
C ALA A 134 -23.59 -3.94 0.47
N GLY A 135 -24.59 -3.63 -0.36
CA GLY A 135 -25.43 -4.64 -1.02
C GLY A 135 -24.81 -5.23 -2.28
N ASP A 136 -23.59 -4.80 -2.64
CA ASP A 136 -22.94 -5.13 -3.91
C ASP A 136 -22.14 -6.43 -3.76
N HIS A 137 -22.85 -7.56 -3.72
CA HIS A 137 -22.30 -8.88 -3.46
C HIS A 137 -21.92 -9.62 -4.75
N HIS A 138 -20.93 -9.08 -5.45
CA HIS A 138 -20.42 -9.63 -6.70
C HIS A 138 -18.90 -9.84 -6.69
N LEU A 139 -18.43 -10.76 -7.52
CA LEU A 139 -17.05 -10.79 -7.98
C LEU A 139 -16.96 -9.94 -9.24
N TYR A 140 -16.05 -8.97 -9.28
CA TYR A 140 -15.81 -8.18 -10.48
C TYR A 140 -14.55 -8.62 -11.19
N ALA A 141 -14.53 -8.53 -12.51
CA ALA A 141 -13.34 -8.72 -13.32
C ALA A 141 -13.07 -7.46 -14.14
N PHE A 142 -11.84 -6.98 -14.12
CA PHE A 142 -11.35 -5.95 -15.02
C PHE A 142 -10.58 -6.64 -16.14
N GLU A 143 -11.15 -6.65 -17.35
CA GLU A 143 -10.47 -7.17 -18.54
C GLU A 143 -9.57 -6.08 -19.10
N ALA A 144 -8.26 -6.32 -19.05
CA ALA A 144 -7.23 -5.35 -19.36
C ALA A 144 -6.76 -5.46 -20.81
N ASP A 145 -6.65 -4.31 -21.47
CA ASP A 145 -6.17 -4.15 -22.85
C ASP A 145 -5.33 -2.87 -22.94
N ASP A 146 -4.02 -3.04 -23.10
CA ASP A 146 -3.04 -1.96 -23.32
C ASP A 146 -3.14 -0.78 -22.33
N GLY A 147 -3.11 -1.11 -21.03
CA GLY A 147 -3.22 -0.14 -19.94
C GLY A 147 -4.64 0.38 -19.69
N LYS A 148 -5.61 0.03 -20.53
CA LYS A 148 -7.04 0.31 -20.31
C LYS A 148 -7.79 -0.97 -19.99
N GLY A 149 -9.09 -0.85 -19.77
CA GLY A 149 -9.95 -2.02 -19.62
C GLY A 149 -11.37 -1.66 -19.26
N SER A 150 -12.15 -2.71 -19.00
CA SER A 150 -13.55 -2.57 -18.58
C SER A 150 -13.90 -3.56 -17.48
N TRP A 151 -14.70 -3.10 -16.53
CA TRP A 151 -15.24 -3.93 -15.46
C TRP A 151 -16.50 -4.68 -15.90
N SER A 152 -16.60 -5.95 -15.51
CA SER A 152 -17.78 -6.79 -15.64
C SER A 152 -18.06 -7.54 -14.33
N ILE A 153 -19.31 -8.01 -14.16
CA ILE A 153 -19.69 -8.92 -13.06
C ILE A 153 -19.33 -10.34 -13.50
N HIS A 154 -18.72 -11.10 -12.60
CA HIS A 154 -18.12 -12.40 -12.90
C HIS A 154 -18.42 -13.43 -11.79
N ASP A 155 -19.68 -13.45 -11.33
CA ASP A 155 -20.14 -14.39 -10.31
C ASP A 155 -20.07 -15.85 -10.79
N PRO A 156 -19.85 -16.81 -9.87
CA PRO A 156 -19.82 -18.22 -10.21
C PRO A 156 -21.21 -18.74 -10.61
N GLU A 157 -21.26 -19.74 -11.51
CA GLU A 157 -22.51 -20.41 -11.87
C GLU A 157 -23.16 -21.16 -10.70
N ASP A 158 -22.36 -21.73 -9.80
CA ASP A 158 -22.81 -22.33 -8.53
C ASP A 158 -22.63 -21.31 -7.39
N ASP A 159 -23.76 -20.79 -6.94
CA ASP A 159 -23.83 -19.68 -5.99
C ASP A 159 -24.03 -20.14 -4.52
N THR A 160 -24.03 -21.44 -4.23
CA THR A 160 -24.35 -21.93 -2.87
C THR A 160 -23.32 -21.46 -1.82
N LEU A 161 -22.03 -21.62 -2.11
CA LEU A 161 -20.98 -21.08 -1.25
C LEU A 161 -20.89 -19.55 -1.39
N PHE A 162 -20.91 -19.04 -2.62
CA PHE A 162 -20.65 -17.63 -2.90
C PHE A 162 -21.63 -16.68 -2.21
N THR A 163 -22.94 -16.94 -2.29
CA THR A 163 -23.96 -16.21 -1.51
C THR A 163 -23.71 -16.20 0.00
N SER A 164 -23.13 -17.28 0.55
CA SER A 164 -22.89 -17.40 1.99
C SER A 164 -21.64 -16.66 2.48
N LEU A 165 -20.71 -16.32 1.58
CA LEU A 165 -19.47 -15.62 1.93
C LEU A 165 -19.79 -14.19 2.35
N TYR A 166 -19.20 -13.70 3.44
CA TYR A 166 -19.25 -12.28 3.79
C TYR A 166 -18.13 -11.52 3.10
N ARG A 167 -18.44 -10.34 2.57
CA ARG A 167 -17.40 -9.42 2.10
C ARG A 167 -16.64 -8.84 3.29
N THR A 168 -15.32 -8.97 3.26
CA THR A 168 -14.42 -8.38 4.25
C THR A 168 -13.52 -7.33 3.62
N VAL A 169 -12.98 -6.45 4.47
CA VAL A 169 -11.93 -5.51 4.10
C VAL A 169 -10.68 -5.77 4.93
N ARG A 170 -9.52 -5.39 4.41
CA ARG A 170 -8.22 -5.54 5.08
C ARG A 170 -7.90 -7.01 5.46
N GLY A 171 -8.36 -7.96 4.65
CA GLY A 171 -7.81 -9.32 4.65
C GLY A 171 -6.43 -9.33 4.00
N ALA A 172 -5.62 -10.34 4.33
CA ALA A 172 -4.34 -10.57 3.66
C ALA A 172 -4.59 -11.36 2.37
N TYR A 173 -4.19 -10.84 1.22
CA TYR A 173 -4.47 -11.47 -0.08
C TYR A 173 -3.25 -11.54 -0.98
N THR A 174 -3.26 -12.50 -1.90
CA THR A 174 -2.27 -12.69 -2.99
C THR A 174 -2.89 -13.55 -4.08
N THR A 175 -2.36 -13.48 -5.31
CA THR A 175 -2.54 -14.55 -6.30
C THR A 175 -1.37 -15.52 -6.22
N CYS A 176 -1.60 -16.82 -6.43
CA CYS A 176 -0.55 -17.81 -6.65
C CYS A 176 -1.05 -18.86 -7.65
N HIS A 177 -0.31 -19.08 -8.75
CA HIS A 177 -0.60 -20.12 -9.76
C HIS A 177 -2.09 -20.20 -10.19
N GLY A 178 -2.68 -19.07 -10.59
CA GLY A 178 -4.07 -18.99 -11.08
C GLY A 178 -5.15 -19.09 -9.99
N VAL A 179 -4.77 -18.99 -8.72
CA VAL A 179 -5.70 -18.97 -7.58
C VAL A 179 -5.55 -17.67 -6.81
N GLY A 180 -6.67 -16.97 -6.61
CA GLY A 180 -6.76 -15.84 -5.70
C GLY A 180 -6.96 -16.34 -4.26
N TYR A 181 -6.20 -15.80 -3.32
CA TYR A 181 -6.29 -16.13 -1.89
C TYR A 181 -6.63 -14.89 -1.08
N HIS A 182 -7.50 -15.03 -0.08
CA HIS A 182 -7.84 -13.96 0.87
C HIS A 182 -8.11 -14.51 2.26
N LEU A 183 -7.22 -14.17 3.19
CA LEU A 183 -7.25 -14.61 4.58
C LEU A 183 -7.86 -13.52 5.48
N GLY A 184 -8.98 -13.88 6.11
CA GLY A 184 -9.64 -13.08 7.13
C GLY A 184 -10.07 -11.68 6.68
N GLY A 185 -9.66 -10.67 7.43
CA GLY A 185 -10.19 -9.32 7.39
C GLY A 185 -11.30 -9.12 8.41
N TYR A 186 -12.00 -8.00 8.30
CA TYR A 186 -13.21 -7.75 9.09
C TYR A 186 -14.36 -7.30 8.20
N GLY A 187 -15.58 -7.59 8.66
CA GLY A 187 -16.82 -7.10 8.10
C GLY A 187 -17.47 -6.04 8.98
N GLU A 188 -18.20 -5.14 8.33
CA GLU A 188 -19.07 -4.12 8.94
C GLU A 188 -20.06 -3.60 7.90
N ARG A 189 -20.99 -2.72 8.29
CA ARG A 189 -22.13 -2.30 7.43
C ARG A 189 -21.77 -1.64 6.09
N ARG A 190 -20.51 -1.21 5.86
CA ARG A 190 -20.04 -0.73 4.54
C ARG A 190 -19.34 -1.81 3.72
N THR A 191 -19.03 -2.96 4.30
CA THR A 191 -18.49 -4.11 3.55
C THR A 191 -19.62 -4.98 3.03
N ASP A 192 -20.67 -5.18 3.83
CA ASP A 192 -21.77 -6.12 3.55
C ASP A 192 -23.05 -5.69 4.28
N GLU A 193 -24.19 -5.65 3.59
CA GLU A 193 -25.47 -5.20 4.14
C GLU A 193 -26.03 -6.12 5.23
N ARG A 194 -25.56 -7.37 5.30
CA ARG A 194 -25.97 -8.34 6.32
C ARG A 194 -25.46 -7.99 7.71
N PHE A 195 -24.51 -7.05 7.85
CA PHE A 195 -24.14 -6.47 9.13
C PHE A 195 -25.19 -5.41 9.57
N THR A 196 -26.30 -5.89 10.13
CA THR A 196 -27.53 -5.10 10.37
C THR A 196 -27.60 -4.36 11.72
N ASP A 197 -26.59 -4.47 12.59
CA ASP A 197 -26.64 -3.89 13.94
C ASP A 197 -26.58 -2.35 13.98
N GLY A 198 -26.58 -1.69 12.82
CA GLY A 198 -26.57 -0.24 12.66
C GLY A 198 -25.24 0.42 13.05
N SER A 199 -24.28 -0.36 13.55
CA SER A 199 -23.01 0.11 14.07
C SER A 199 -21.90 -0.05 13.03
N TYR A 200 -20.81 0.70 13.19
CA TYR A 200 -19.57 0.50 12.42
C TYR A 200 -18.60 -0.43 13.15
N VAL A 201 -19.12 -1.33 14.00
CA VAL A 201 -18.25 -2.16 14.83
C VAL A 201 -17.68 -3.28 13.97
N GLU A 202 -16.36 -3.29 13.87
CA GLU A 202 -15.62 -4.20 13.02
C GLU A 202 -15.64 -5.63 13.61
N ARG A 203 -16.15 -6.58 12.82
CA ARG A 203 -16.26 -8.01 13.14
C ARG A 203 -15.17 -8.76 12.37
N PRO A 204 -14.08 -9.22 13.01
CA PRO A 204 -13.10 -10.06 12.35
C PRO A 204 -13.77 -11.35 11.84
N LEU A 205 -13.33 -11.84 10.68
CA LEU A 205 -13.73 -13.14 10.16
C LEU A 205 -12.48 -14.02 10.02
N ASP A 206 -12.65 -15.31 10.30
CA ASP A 206 -11.68 -16.35 10.01
C ASP A 206 -11.97 -17.00 8.64
N GLY A 207 -11.13 -17.94 8.23
CA GLY A 207 -11.21 -18.60 6.93
C GLY A 207 -10.22 -18.05 5.90
N LEU A 208 -9.76 -18.96 5.06
CA LEU A 208 -8.95 -18.67 3.88
C LEU A 208 -9.82 -18.90 2.65
N LEU A 209 -10.34 -17.82 2.08
CA LEU A 209 -11.09 -17.87 0.84
C LEU A 209 -10.12 -18.11 -0.31
N THR A 210 -10.49 -19.01 -1.21
CA THR A 210 -9.77 -19.24 -2.45
C THR A 210 -10.71 -19.16 -3.63
N TYR A 211 -10.25 -18.56 -4.72
CA TYR A 211 -10.95 -18.52 -6.00
C TYR A 211 -10.02 -19.04 -7.09
N ASN A 212 -10.33 -20.21 -7.63
CA ASN A 212 -9.58 -20.77 -8.74
C ASN A 212 -10.10 -20.18 -10.06
N MET A 213 -9.29 -19.36 -10.72
CA MET A 213 -9.72 -18.56 -11.88
C MET A 213 -9.99 -19.41 -13.12
N THR A 214 -9.27 -20.52 -13.27
CA THR A 214 -9.48 -21.47 -14.37
C THR A 214 -10.85 -22.15 -14.26
N THR A 215 -11.15 -22.74 -13.10
CA THR A 215 -12.39 -23.49 -12.85
C THR A 215 -13.55 -22.61 -12.39
N GLN A 216 -13.27 -21.35 -12.05
CA GLN A 216 -14.19 -20.36 -11.49
C GLN A 216 -14.87 -20.82 -10.20
N LYS A 217 -14.15 -21.61 -9.39
CA LYS A 217 -14.68 -22.20 -8.15
C LYS A 217 -14.14 -21.51 -6.92
N TRP A 218 -15.05 -21.24 -5.99
CA TRP A 218 -14.74 -20.78 -4.65
C TRP A 218 -14.53 -21.95 -3.68
N THR A 219 -13.58 -21.81 -2.77
CA THR A 219 -13.50 -22.64 -1.56
C THR A 219 -13.23 -21.77 -0.33
N ASN A 220 -13.54 -22.30 0.85
CA ASN A 220 -13.16 -21.70 2.11
C ASN A 220 -12.37 -22.74 2.92
N GLU A 221 -11.05 -22.59 2.92
CA GLU A 221 -10.14 -23.51 3.61
C GLU A 221 -10.11 -23.21 5.11
N SER A 222 -10.04 -24.26 5.92
CA SER A 222 -10.07 -24.12 7.37
C SER A 222 -8.82 -23.42 7.90
N THR A 223 -9.04 -22.45 8.77
CA THR A 223 -7.99 -21.73 9.53
C THR A 223 -7.93 -22.16 10.99
N LYS A 224 -8.49 -23.32 11.35
CA LYS A 224 -8.47 -23.83 12.74
C LYS A 224 -7.06 -23.95 13.32
N ALA A 225 -6.07 -24.25 12.48
CA ALA A 225 -4.66 -24.30 12.87
C ALA A 225 -4.09 -22.94 13.32
N LEU A 226 -4.74 -21.83 12.96
CA LEU A 226 -4.40 -20.50 13.46
C LEU A 226 -5.01 -20.25 14.84
N ASP A 227 -6.24 -20.73 15.11
CA ASP A 227 -7.01 -20.46 16.34
C ASP A 227 -7.33 -18.95 16.56
N TYR A 228 -7.27 -18.15 15.51
CA TYR A 228 -7.63 -16.73 15.51
C TYR A 228 -8.04 -16.23 14.12
N ALA A 229 -8.84 -15.17 14.08
CA ALA A 229 -9.04 -14.34 12.88
C ALA A 229 -7.89 -13.33 12.74
N THR A 230 -7.60 -12.90 11.51
CA THR A 230 -6.50 -11.96 11.21
C THR A 230 -6.99 -10.81 10.33
N TRP A 231 -6.40 -9.62 10.49
CA TRP A 231 -6.64 -8.49 9.60
C TRP A 231 -5.37 -7.61 9.46
N SER A 232 -5.28 -6.89 8.35
CA SER A 232 -4.21 -5.93 8.00
C SER A 232 -2.78 -6.48 8.03
N GLY A 233 -2.63 -7.80 7.91
CA GLY A 233 -1.38 -8.43 7.54
C GLY A 233 -1.19 -8.45 6.03
N ARG A 234 -0.13 -9.10 5.58
CA ARG A 234 0.15 -9.34 4.16
C ARG A 234 0.30 -10.82 3.86
N ALA A 235 -0.11 -11.19 2.66
CA ALA A 235 0.13 -12.50 2.09
C ALA A 235 1.10 -12.34 0.91
N THR A 236 1.98 -13.32 0.72
CA THR A 236 2.93 -13.35 -0.40
C THR A 236 2.97 -14.76 -0.96
N CYS A 237 2.79 -14.89 -2.27
CA CYS A 237 3.02 -16.13 -3.00
C CYS A 237 4.53 -16.35 -3.20
N ILE A 238 4.99 -17.55 -2.90
CA ILE A 238 6.32 -18.05 -3.21
C ILE A 238 6.16 -19.03 -4.37
N PRO A 239 6.25 -18.56 -5.63
CA PRO A 239 5.83 -19.35 -6.78
C PRO A 239 6.77 -20.51 -7.09
N SER A 240 8.04 -20.45 -6.67
CA SER A 240 9.09 -21.42 -7.00
C SER A 240 9.06 -22.72 -6.19
N ILE A 241 8.14 -22.89 -5.22
CA ILE A 241 8.05 -24.09 -4.39
C ILE A 241 6.80 -24.90 -4.72
N GLY A 242 7.00 -26.12 -5.22
CA GLY A 242 5.91 -27.01 -5.60
C GLY A 242 5.11 -26.49 -6.80
N SER A 243 4.11 -27.26 -7.24
CA SER A 243 3.29 -26.90 -8.40
C SER A 243 2.22 -25.85 -8.10
N SER A 244 1.94 -25.58 -6.82
CA SER A 244 0.93 -24.61 -6.39
C SER A 244 1.54 -23.39 -5.68
N GLY A 245 2.87 -23.33 -5.56
CA GLY A 245 3.55 -22.35 -4.72
C GLY A 245 3.33 -22.59 -3.23
N LEU A 246 3.91 -21.74 -2.40
CA LEU A 246 3.56 -21.59 -0.98
C LEU A 246 3.03 -20.19 -0.71
N LEU A 247 2.17 -20.06 0.30
CA LEU A 247 1.73 -18.76 0.78
C LEU A 247 2.40 -18.44 2.10
N VAL A 248 2.92 -17.23 2.22
CA VAL A 248 3.49 -16.68 3.45
C VAL A 248 2.60 -15.56 3.96
N PHE A 249 2.17 -15.65 5.22
CA PHE A 249 1.38 -14.62 5.89
C PHE A 249 2.18 -13.98 7.02
N MET A 250 2.17 -12.65 7.07
CA MET A 250 3.00 -11.89 8.00
C MET A 250 2.31 -10.64 8.54
N GLY A 251 2.69 -10.27 9.76
CA GLY A 251 2.24 -9.05 10.42
C GLY A 251 0.72 -8.97 10.56
N GLY A 252 0.22 -7.75 10.77
CA GLY A 252 -1.17 -7.51 11.03
C GLY A 252 -1.55 -7.79 12.48
N ALA A 253 -2.83 -8.04 12.67
CA ALA A 253 -3.46 -8.22 13.97
C ALA A 253 -4.22 -9.54 14.02
N LYS A 254 -4.23 -10.18 15.19
CA LYS A 254 -4.96 -11.41 15.46
C LYS A 254 -6.04 -11.18 16.51
N VAL A 255 -7.18 -11.85 16.36
CA VAL A 255 -8.33 -11.74 17.26
C VAL A 255 -8.87 -13.13 17.56
N LYS A 256 -9.00 -13.47 18.85
CA LYS A 256 -9.66 -14.70 19.27
C LYS A 256 -11.16 -14.62 19.02
N MET A 257 -11.73 -15.64 18.38
CA MET A 257 -13.14 -15.63 18.00
C MET A 257 -14.04 -16.28 19.08
N PRO A 258 -15.29 -15.80 19.27
CA PRO A 258 -15.88 -14.58 18.71
C PRO A 258 -15.45 -13.34 19.51
N ALA A 259 -14.86 -12.33 18.86
CA ALA A 259 -14.58 -11.03 19.49
C ALA A 259 -14.60 -9.89 18.47
N PHE A 260 -14.47 -8.66 18.97
CA PHE A 260 -14.38 -7.44 18.15
C PHE A 260 -12.92 -7.02 17.99
N ARG A 261 -12.64 -6.19 16.97
CA ARG A 261 -11.27 -5.74 16.65
C ARG A 261 -10.56 -5.00 17.80
N ASN A 262 -11.29 -4.35 18.71
CA ASN A 262 -10.71 -3.66 19.88
C ASN A 262 -10.00 -4.62 20.85
N ALA A 263 -10.28 -5.92 20.79
CA ALA A 263 -9.61 -6.96 21.56
C ALA A 263 -8.43 -7.61 20.80
N SER A 264 -7.89 -6.96 19.76
CA SER A 264 -6.84 -7.52 18.91
C SER A 264 -5.44 -7.44 19.53
N GLU A 265 -4.65 -8.47 19.26
CA GLU A 265 -3.22 -8.52 19.55
C GLU A 265 -2.40 -8.38 18.26
N PRO A 266 -1.16 -7.85 18.34
CA PRO A 266 -0.27 -7.85 17.18
C PRO A 266 0.19 -9.26 16.79
N VAL A 267 0.36 -9.49 15.50
CA VAL A 267 1.11 -10.64 14.97
C VAL A 267 2.59 -10.29 14.93
N SER A 268 3.42 -11.13 15.55
CA SER A 268 4.88 -10.94 15.57
C SER A 268 5.52 -11.34 14.24
N PHE A 269 6.52 -10.59 13.78
CA PHE A 269 7.35 -10.98 12.64
C PHE A 269 8.40 -12.05 12.97
N THR A 270 8.49 -12.47 14.24
CA THR A 270 9.38 -13.56 14.66
C THR A 270 8.88 -14.94 14.25
N ASN A 271 7.59 -15.08 13.93
CA ASN A 271 6.97 -16.32 13.47
C ASN A 271 6.31 -16.06 12.13
N ILE A 272 6.79 -16.75 11.09
CA ILE A 272 6.22 -16.65 9.74
C ILE A 272 5.22 -17.78 9.56
N THR A 273 3.97 -17.43 9.27
CA THR A 273 2.90 -18.39 8.99
C THR A 273 2.97 -18.81 7.53
N ILE A 274 2.96 -20.10 7.27
CA ILE A 274 3.08 -20.69 5.93
C ILE A 274 1.87 -21.58 5.66
N PHE A 275 1.26 -21.45 4.49
CA PHE A 275 0.23 -22.36 4.02
C PHE A 275 0.70 -23.05 2.74
N ASN A 276 0.55 -24.36 2.68
CA ASN A 276 0.79 -25.14 1.47
C ASN A 276 -0.56 -25.44 0.79
N PRO A 277 -0.87 -24.80 -0.36
CA PRO A 277 -2.14 -25.01 -1.04
C PRO A 277 -2.37 -26.44 -1.52
N SER A 278 -1.31 -27.20 -1.83
CA SER A 278 -1.44 -28.57 -2.34
C SER A 278 -1.85 -29.56 -1.25
N SER A 279 -1.26 -29.44 -0.05
CA SER A 279 -1.58 -30.31 1.09
C SER A 279 -2.66 -29.75 2.01
N LYS A 280 -2.98 -28.45 1.89
CA LYS A 280 -3.87 -27.70 2.78
C LYS A 280 -3.38 -27.63 4.23
N GLU A 281 -2.06 -27.76 4.41
CA GLU A 281 -1.42 -27.75 5.72
C GLU A 281 -0.86 -26.37 6.07
N TRP A 282 -0.93 -26.05 7.37
CA TRP A 282 -0.38 -24.83 7.95
C TRP A 282 0.90 -25.13 8.72
N TYR A 283 1.90 -24.28 8.55
CA TYR A 283 3.18 -24.37 9.24
C TYR A 283 3.59 -23.02 9.82
N TYR A 284 4.56 -23.07 10.72
CA TYR A 284 5.24 -21.89 11.24
C TYR A 284 6.74 -22.11 11.17
N GLN A 285 7.48 -21.03 10.91
CA GLN A 285 8.94 -21.01 10.99
C GLN A 285 9.37 -19.74 11.72
N ARG A 286 10.19 -19.89 12.76
CA ARG A 286 10.79 -18.75 13.45
C ARG A 286 11.82 -18.07 12.57
N THR A 287 11.87 -16.75 12.66
CA THR A 287 12.96 -15.98 12.08
C THR A 287 14.12 -15.84 13.05
N SER A 288 15.34 -15.78 12.53
CA SER A 288 16.54 -15.48 13.32
C SER A 288 16.83 -13.97 13.38
N GLY A 289 17.52 -13.55 14.45
CA GLY A 289 17.95 -12.15 14.62
C GLY A 289 16.84 -11.19 15.06
N ILE A 290 17.01 -9.91 14.74
CA ILE A 290 16.05 -8.85 15.06
C ILE A 290 15.01 -8.77 13.95
N SER A 291 13.73 -8.82 14.32
CA SER A 291 12.61 -8.64 13.41
C SER A 291 12.05 -7.20 13.45
N PRO A 292 11.27 -6.79 12.43
CA PRO A 292 10.52 -5.55 12.49
C PRO A 292 9.57 -5.49 13.70
N ASP A 293 9.35 -4.28 14.23
CA ASP A 293 8.28 -4.04 15.20
C ASP A 293 6.92 -4.47 14.60
N PRO A 294 6.02 -5.09 15.39
CA PRO A 294 4.68 -5.45 14.92
C PRO A 294 3.90 -4.26 14.40
N ARG A 295 3.20 -4.45 13.28
CA ARG A 295 2.51 -3.40 12.54
C ARG A 295 1.37 -3.94 11.67
N VAL A 296 0.43 -3.06 11.36
CA VAL A 296 -0.68 -3.25 10.41
C VAL A 296 -0.52 -2.27 9.24
N ASP A 297 -1.22 -2.54 8.13
CA ASP A 297 -1.31 -1.65 6.95
C ASP A 297 0.03 -1.23 6.34
N PHE A 298 1.09 -1.99 6.60
CA PHE A 298 2.32 -1.94 5.83
C PHE A 298 2.07 -2.51 4.44
N CYS A 299 2.98 -2.33 3.52
CA CYS A 299 2.94 -2.98 2.22
C CYS A 299 4.06 -4.00 2.11
N SER A 300 3.93 -4.97 1.20
CA SER A 300 4.97 -5.97 0.95
C SER A 300 5.11 -6.27 -0.54
N VAL A 301 6.34 -6.46 -1.01
CA VAL A 301 6.63 -6.99 -2.35
C VAL A 301 7.57 -8.18 -2.24
N GLY A 302 7.32 -9.20 -3.05
CA GLY A 302 8.17 -10.38 -3.15
C GLY A 302 8.92 -10.38 -4.49
N VAL A 303 10.17 -10.82 -4.48
CA VAL A 303 10.99 -10.93 -5.70
C VAL A 303 11.83 -12.21 -5.66
N GLN A 304 11.85 -12.92 -6.78
CA GLN A 304 12.67 -14.11 -6.97
C GLN A 304 14.14 -13.68 -7.11
N GLY A 305 15.00 -14.22 -6.24
CA GLY A 305 16.45 -14.05 -6.34
C GLY A 305 17.12 -15.17 -7.14
N PRO A 306 18.44 -15.04 -7.37
CA PRO A 306 19.27 -16.11 -7.90
C PRO A 306 19.15 -17.40 -7.05
N ASN A 307 19.40 -18.56 -7.66
CA ASN A 307 19.38 -19.86 -6.96
C ASN A 307 18.02 -20.18 -6.30
N ASN A 308 16.92 -19.70 -6.86
CA ASN A 308 15.56 -19.86 -6.35
C ASN A 308 15.33 -19.27 -4.95
N THR A 309 16.22 -18.42 -4.43
CA THR A 309 15.91 -17.65 -3.22
C THR A 309 14.71 -16.74 -3.49
N TYR A 310 14.09 -16.28 -2.41
CA TYR A 310 12.97 -15.35 -2.52
C TYR A 310 13.06 -14.32 -1.41
N ASP A 311 13.06 -13.05 -1.80
CA ASP A 311 13.17 -11.94 -0.86
C ASP A 311 11.83 -11.22 -0.78
N ILE A 312 11.34 -11.01 0.44
CA ILE A 312 10.11 -10.29 0.71
C ILE A 312 10.44 -9.00 1.43
N TYR A 313 10.20 -7.88 0.75
CA TYR A 313 10.39 -6.55 1.28
C TYR A 313 9.11 -6.10 1.95
N ILE A 314 9.23 -5.44 3.11
CA ILE A 314 8.12 -4.71 3.73
C ILE A 314 8.49 -3.25 3.91
N TYR A 315 7.50 -2.37 3.76
CA TYR A 315 7.65 -0.94 3.94
C TYR A 315 6.46 -0.33 4.67
N GLY A 316 6.78 0.58 5.59
CA GLY A 316 5.81 1.41 6.27
C GLY A 316 4.89 0.62 7.21
N GLY A 317 3.62 1.04 7.25
CA GLY A 317 2.61 0.60 8.20
C GLY A 317 2.68 1.35 9.51
N TRP A 318 1.89 0.90 10.49
CA TRP A 318 1.92 1.48 11.84
C TRP A 318 1.62 0.47 12.93
N ASN A 319 2.06 0.80 14.14
CA ASN A 319 1.66 0.12 15.36
C ASN A 319 0.53 0.92 16.01
N THR A 320 -0.56 0.25 16.39
CA THR A 320 -1.75 0.84 17.05
C THR A 320 -1.96 0.34 18.47
N TRP A 321 -0.99 -0.37 19.04
CA TRP A 321 -1.06 -0.99 20.35
C TRP A 321 -0.27 -0.18 21.40
N ASN A 322 -0.48 -0.48 22.68
CA ASN A 322 0.23 0.12 23.82
C ASN A 322 0.14 1.66 23.90
N ASP A 323 -1.04 2.21 23.60
CA ASP A 323 -1.36 3.66 23.65
C ASP A 323 -0.44 4.57 22.81
N LYS A 324 0.31 4.00 21.86
CA LYS A 324 1.19 4.76 20.97
C LYS A 324 0.91 4.37 19.52
N THR A 325 0.23 5.26 18.80
CA THR A 325 0.23 5.15 17.34
C THR A 325 1.59 5.59 16.81
N LYS A 326 2.30 4.67 16.15
CA LYS A 326 3.61 4.93 15.54
C LYS A 326 3.58 4.50 14.09
N ALA A 327 3.63 5.48 13.18
CA ALA A 327 3.84 5.23 11.76
C ALA A 327 5.32 4.97 11.46
N TYR A 328 5.56 4.03 10.55
CA TYR A 328 6.89 3.61 10.13
C TYR A 328 7.19 4.09 8.71
N GLY A 329 8.47 4.35 8.45
CA GLY A 329 9.03 4.59 7.12
C GLY A 329 10.24 3.69 6.84
N ASP A 330 10.50 2.71 7.72
CA ASP A 330 11.61 1.77 7.56
C ASP A 330 11.27 0.71 6.51
N VAL A 331 12.32 0.15 5.92
CA VAL A 331 12.26 -0.96 4.97
C VAL A 331 12.98 -2.16 5.58
N TRP A 332 12.39 -3.34 5.43
CA TRP A 332 12.98 -4.60 5.86
C TRP A 332 12.88 -5.65 4.78
N VAL A 333 13.84 -6.57 4.74
CA VAL A 333 13.88 -7.70 3.80
C VAL A 333 13.85 -8.99 4.60
N LEU A 334 12.86 -9.85 4.36
CA LEU A 334 12.88 -11.25 4.78
C LEU A 334 13.43 -12.08 3.63
N SER A 335 14.57 -12.73 3.83
CA SER A 335 15.14 -13.61 2.81
C SER A 335 14.76 -15.07 3.07
N LEU A 336 14.37 -15.79 2.02
CA LEU A 336 14.06 -17.22 2.02
C LEU A 336 15.08 -17.98 1.14
N PRO A 337 15.62 -19.11 1.60
CA PRO A 337 15.17 -19.89 2.76
C PRO A 337 15.78 -19.44 4.09
N ALA A 338 16.50 -18.31 4.15
CA ALA A 338 17.22 -17.88 5.36
C ALA A 338 16.33 -17.70 6.60
N PHE A 339 15.04 -17.39 6.41
CA PHE A 339 14.11 -16.96 7.44
C PHE A 339 14.75 -15.92 8.36
N LYS A 340 15.37 -14.91 7.74
CA LYS A 340 16.10 -13.85 8.46
C LYS A 340 15.66 -12.49 7.94
N TRP A 341 15.39 -11.60 8.89
CA TRP A 341 15.09 -10.20 8.61
C TRP A 341 16.37 -9.38 8.54
N PHE A 342 16.44 -8.51 7.53
CA PHE A 342 17.50 -7.54 7.33
C PHE A 342 16.88 -6.15 7.29
N LYS A 343 17.30 -5.27 8.20
CA LYS A 343 16.87 -3.87 8.16
C LYS A 343 17.65 -3.14 7.09
N ALA A 344 16.95 -2.47 6.19
CA ALA A 344 17.59 -1.58 5.23
C ALA A 344 18.07 -0.31 5.94
N ASP A 345 19.23 0.21 5.54
CA ASP A 345 19.75 1.49 6.02
C ASP A 345 19.19 2.66 5.19
N VAL A 346 17.85 2.71 5.12
CA VAL A 346 17.08 3.71 4.39
C VAL A 346 15.75 3.96 5.09
N GLU A 347 15.25 5.19 5.02
CA GLU A 347 13.94 5.56 5.53
C GLU A 347 13.17 6.35 4.46
N GLY A 348 11.95 5.90 4.15
CA GLY A 348 10.99 6.64 3.33
C GLY A 348 10.02 7.46 4.19
N PRO A 349 9.12 8.24 3.58
CA PRO A 349 8.09 8.94 4.33
C PRO A 349 7.18 7.98 5.08
N LYS A 350 6.93 8.26 6.36
CA LYS A 350 6.09 7.42 7.22
C LYS A 350 4.67 7.32 6.68
N ARG A 351 4.20 6.11 6.40
CA ARG A 351 2.89 5.87 5.81
C ARG A 351 2.35 4.46 6.08
N GLY A 352 1.03 4.34 6.23
CA GLY A 352 0.29 3.08 6.17
C GLY A 352 -0.90 3.22 5.21
N MET A 353 -1.59 2.11 4.94
CA MET A 353 -2.73 2.06 4.00
C MET A 353 -2.37 2.48 2.56
N HIS A 354 -1.10 2.33 2.19
CA HIS A 354 -0.62 2.53 0.82
C HIS A 354 -0.66 1.20 0.05
N GLY A 355 -0.61 1.32 -1.28
CA GLY A 355 -0.35 0.19 -2.16
C GLY A 355 1.13 0.09 -2.50
N CYS A 356 1.59 -1.13 -2.79
CA CYS A 356 2.87 -1.32 -3.45
C CYS A 356 2.87 -2.57 -4.31
N ALA A 357 3.77 -2.59 -5.29
CA ALA A 357 3.99 -3.72 -6.17
C ALA A 357 5.46 -3.77 -6.63
N LEU A 358 5.93 -4.98 -6.95
CA LEU A 358 7.17 -5.14 -7.71
C LEU A 358 6.90 -4.64 -9.13
N VAL A 359 7.65 -3.64 -9.58
CA VAL A 359 7.56 -3.05 -10.92
C VAL A 359 8.89 -3.24 -11.65
N GLY A 360 8.81 -3.47 -12.96
CA GLY A 360 9.95 -3.95 -13.75
C GLY A 360 10.56 -5.19 -13.12
N LYS A 361 11.88 -5.23 -13.05
CA LYS A 361 12.62 -6.42 -12.59
C LYS A 361 13.04 -6.36 -11.13
N ARG A 362 13.24 -5.15 -10.59
CA ARG A 362 13.96 -4.96 -9.32
C ARG A 362 13.53 -3.76 -8.49
N GLN A 363 12.41 -3.13 -8.82
CA GLN A 363 11.97 -1.89 -8.16
C GLN A 363 10.65 -2.11 -7.44
N MET A 364 10.47 -1.49 -6.27
CA MET A 364 9.19 -1.43 -5.59
C MET A 364 8.55 -0.07 -5.83
N LEU A 365 7.37 -0.07 -6.46
CA LEU A 365 6.48 1.07 -6.45
C LEU A 365 5.81 1.16 -5.09
N SER A 366 5.85 2.32 -4.44
CA SER A 366 4.97 2.67 -3.33
C SER A 366 4.07 3.83 -3.75
N ILE A 367 2.76 3.68 -3.59
CA ILE A 367 1.79 4.72 -3.96
C ILE A 367 0.76 4.98 -2.87
N GLY A 368 0.64 6.26 -2.52
CA GLY A 368 -0.35 6.77 -1.58
C GLY A 368 -0.07 6.39 -0.14
N GLY A 369 -1.15 6.18 0.62
CA GLY A 369 -1.12 5.99 2.06
C GLY A 369 -1.21 7.29 2.83
N ASN A 370 -1.34 7.17 4.15
CA ASN A 370 -1.35 8.31 5.04
C ASN A 370 -0.47 8.10 6.28
N ASN A 371 -0.15 9.19 6.94
CA ASN A 371 0.55 9.20 8.22
C ASN A 371 -0.47 9.46 9.35
N TRP A 372 -1.25 8.42 9.68
CA TRP A 372 -2.33 8.49 10.66
C TRP A 372 -1.91 9.24 11.93
N GLY A 373 -2.72 10.22 12.35
CA GLY A 373 -2.50 11.03 13.56
C GLY A 373 -2.23 12.52 13.31
N LYS A 374 -1.83 12.93 12.10
CA LYS A 374 -1.72 14.35 11.70
C LYS A 374 -2.94 14.74 10.86
N ASP A 375 -3.70 15.75 11.28
CA ASP A 375 -4.83 16.34 10.52
C ASP A 375 -5.77 15.31 9.84
N GLU A 376 -6.13 14.26 10.58
CA GLU A 376 -6.94 13.10 10.13
C GLU A 376 -6.34 12.25 8.99
N GLY A 377 -5.10 12.53 8.58
CA GLY A 377 -4.34 11.84 7.53
C GLY A 377 -4.68 12.27 6.10
N TRP A 378 -5.42 13.37 5.93
CA TRP A 378 -5.94 13.81 4.62
C TRP A 378 -5.64 15.26 4.25
N LYS A 379 -5.15 16.08 5.19
CA LYS A 379 -4.85 17.50 4.94
C LYS A 379 -3.35 17.78 4.81
N ASP A 380 -2.50 16.85 5.21
CA ASP A 380 -1.06 16.97 5.03
C ASP A 380 -0.67 16.54 3.62
N LYS A 381 -0.02 17.43 2.86
CA LYS A 381 0.51 17.10 1.55
C LYS A 381 1.50 15.95 1.66
N ASP A 382 1.37 14.95 0.79
CA ASP A 382 2.29 13.84 0.73
C ASP A 382 3.70 14.35 0.37
N PRO A 383 4.76 13.85 1.02
CA PRO A 383 6.13 14.27 0.70
C PRO A 383 6.59 13.86 -0.70
N TRP A 384 5.92 12.91 -1.34
CA TRP A 384 6.18 12.53 -2.72
C TRP A 384 5.12 13.09 -3.64
N THR A 385 5.54 13.61 -4.80
CA THR A 385 4.62 14.05 -5.86
C THR A 385 3.72 12.88 -6.28
N GLN A 386 2.42 13.16 -6.42
CA GLN A 386 1.37 12.15 -6.64
C GLN A 386 1.34 10.99 -5.62
N GLY A 387 2.07 11.13 -4.50
CA GLY A 387 2.23 10.09 -3.49
C GLY A 387 3.06 8.89 -3.96
N ILE A 388 3.90 9.04 -4.98
CA ILE A 388 4.66 7.94 -5.61
C ILE A 388 6.14 7.99 -5.23
N GLY A 389 6.65 6.87 -4.70
CA GLY A 389 8.08 6.64 -4.50
C GLY A 389 8.51 5.29 -5.05
N ILE A 390 9.72 5.23 -5.61
CA ILE A 390 10.32 4.02 -6.18
C ILE A 390 11.51 3.61 -5.32
N LEU A 391 11.54 2.38 -4.81
CA LEU A 391 12.71 1.83 -4.12
C LEU A 391 13.42 0.86 -5.07
N ASP A 392 14.68 1.12 -5.40
CA ASP A 392 15.54 0.12 -6.03
C ASP A 392 15.92 -0.94 -4.98
N LEU A 393 15.48 -2.18 -5.19
CA LEU A 393 15.59 -3.24 -4.19
C LEU A 393 17.05 -3.65 -3.93
N PRO A 394 17.94 -3.85 -4.94
CA PRO A 394 19.32 -4.25 -4.69
C PRO A 394 20.15 -3.20 -3.95
N SER A 395 20.01 -1.92 -4.33
CA SER A 395 20.76 -0.83 -3.69
C SER A 395 20.12 -0.33 -2.39
N LEU A 396 18.84 -0.63 -2.16
CA LEU A 396 18.03 -0.12 -1.05
C LEU A 396 17.95 1.42 -1.04
N THR A 397 17.72 2.03 -2.21
CA THR A 397 17.67 3.48 -2.35
C THR A 397 16.34 3.96 -2.93
N TRP A 398 15.78 5.03 -2.34
CA TRP A 398 14.57 5.67 -2.86
C TRP A 398 14.91 6.61 -4.01
N SER A 399 14.05 6.60 -5.02
CA SER A 399 14.07 7.45 -6.21
C SER A 399 12.65 8.00 -6.46
N SER A 400 12.60 9.11 -7.19
CA SER A 400 11.37 9.64 -7.79
C SER A 400 11.09 9.04 -9.17
N GLU A 401 11.99 8.21 -9.69
CA GLU A 401 11.99 7.68 -11.06
C GLU A 401 11.87 6.15 -11.06
N TYR A 402 10.97 5.65 -11.91
CA TYR A 402 10.89 4.27 -12.33
C TYR A 402 11.77 4.07 -13.57
N ASP A 403 12.57 3.00 -13.58
CA ASP A 403 13.53 2.70 -14.64
C ASP A 403 13.13 1.39 -15.33
N ALA A 404 12.52 1.48 -16.51
CA ALA A 404 12.10 0.31 -17.28
C ALA A 404 13.29 -0.56 -17.73
N GLU A 405 14.47 0.04 -17.89
CA GLU A 405 15.70 -0.62 -18.33
C GLU A 405 16.59 -1.08 -17.17
N ALA A 406 16.06 -1.06 -15.95
CA ALA A 406 16.78 -1.53 -14.77
C ALA A 406 17.26 -2.98 -14.95
N GLU A 407 18.48 -3.26 -14.47
CA GLU A 407 19.05 -4.59 -14.56
C GLU A 407 18.22 -5.63 -13.78
N ASP A 408 18.52 -6.91 -14.02
CA ASP A 408 17.89 -8.00 -13.30
C ASP A 408 18.14 -7.88 -11.78
N TYR A 409 17.20 -8.41 -10.99
CA TYR A 409 17.30 -8.35 -9.55
C TYR A 409 18.47 -9.18 -9.00
N GLU A 410 19.24 -8.57 -8.10
CA GLU A 410 20.14 -9.27 -7.18
C GLU A 410 19.80 -8.91 -5.73
N PRO A 411 19.96 -9.86 -4.78
CA PRO A 411 19.76 -9.54 -3.37
C PRO A 411 20.70 -8.43 -2.89
N PRO A 412 20.24 -7.57 -1.96
CA PRO A 412 21.05 -6.51 -1.39
C PRO A 412 22.34 -7.06 -0.78
N LYS A 413 23.37 -6.20 -0.72
CA LYS A 413 24.68 -6.59 -0.19
C LYS A 413 24.62 -7.24 1.19
N VAL A 414 23.72 -6.78 2.06
CA VAL A 414 23.53 -7.34 3.41
C VAL A 414 22.98 -8.77 3.39
N VAL A 415 22.08 -9.09 2.44
CA VAL A 415 21.52 -10.43 2.26
C VAL A 415 22.57 -11.35 1.64
N ARG A 416 23.25 -10.91 0.57
CA ARG A 416 24.33 -11.69 -0.07
C ARG A 416 25.46 -11.99 0.91
N GLY A 417 25.84 -11.02 1.74
CA GLY A 417 26.87 -11.21 2.77
C GLY A 417 26.53 -12.31 3.77
N TRP A 418 25.24 -12.48 4.10
CA TRP A 418 24.78 -13.57 4.97
C TRP A 418 24.91 -14.94 4.29
N TYR A 419 24.45 -15.07 3.04
CA TYR A 419 24.63 -16.33 2.30
C TYR A 419 26.10 -16.69 2.09
N GLN A 420 26.98 -15.70 1.94
CA GLN A 420 28.42 -15.88 1.78
C GLN A 420 29.15 -16.28 3.09
N SER A 421 28.60 -15.95 4.27
CA SER A 421 29.22 -16.35 5.54
C SER A 421 29.09 -17.84 5.83
N GLY A 422 28.19 -18.54 5.13
CA GLY A 422 27.90 -19.95 5.35
C GLY A 422 26.99 -20.20 6.56
N ASP A 423 26.39 -19.15 7.13
CA ASP A 423 25.37 -19.27 8.17
C ASP A 423 24.24 -20.20 7.71
N GLN A 424 23.71 -20.98 8.66
CA GLN A 424 22.66 -21.97 8.38
C GLN A 424 21.35 -21.57 9.03
N VAL A 425 20.26 -22.03 8.42
CA VAL A 425 18.90 -21.81 8.91
C VAL A 425 18.60 -22.81 10.02
N GLU A 426 18.10 -22.32 11.14
CA GLU A 426 17.56 -23.17 12.21
C GLU A 426 16.10 -23.49 11.93
N TRP A 427 15.84 -24.73 11.52
CA TRP A 427 14.49 -25.19 11.20
C TRP A 427 13.75 -25.64 12.46
N ASP A 428 12.57 -25.06 12.68
CA ASP A 428 11.67 -25.49 13.77
C ASP A 428 10.96 -26.80 13.43
N ASN A 429 10.79 -27.05 12.13
CA ASN A 429 10.01 -28.17 11.62
C ASN A 429 10.73 -28.80 10.42
N ARG A 430 10.92 -30.13 10.46
CA ARG A 430 11.59 -30.88 9.39
C ARG A 430 10.82 -30.89 8.07
N GLU A 431 9.49 -30.84 8.12
CA GLU A 431 8.67 -30.75 6.91
C GLU A 431 8.81 -29.38 6.26
N VAL A 432 8.89 -28.31 7.05
CA VAL A 432 9.21 -26.97 6.51
C VAL A 432 10.60 -26.98 5.88
N ALA A 433 11.61 -27.56 6.53
CA ALA A 433 12.94 -27.69 5.94
C ALA A 433 12.93 -28.40 4.58
N LYS A 434 12.10 -29.44 4.42
CA LYS A 434 11.93 -30.15 3.14
C LYS A 434 11.26 -29.30 2.07
N LEU A 435 10.24 -28.50 2.42
CA LEU A 435 9.57 -27.61 1.49
C LEU A 435 10.54 -26.61 0.85
N PHE A 436 11.51 -26.13 1.64
CA PHE A 436 12.51 -25.14 1.21
C PHE A 436 13.83 -25.76 0.73
N ALA A 437 13.95 -27.09 0.68
CA ALA A 437 15.21 -27.76 0.34
C ALA A 437 15.72 -27.43 -1.07
N SER A 438 14.81 -27.17 -2.02
CA SER A 438 15.17 -26.78 -3.40
C SER A 438 15.79 -25.38 -3.51
N MET A 439 15.63 -24.53 -2.50
CA MET A 439 16.24 -23.20 -2.45
C MET A 439 17.62 -23.21 -1.77
N SER A 440 17.90 -24.24 -0.98
CA SER A 440 19.19 -24.40 -0.28
C SER A 440 20.27 -25.05 -1.15
N SER A 441 19.93 -25.51 -2.36
CA SER A 441 20.86 -26.19 -3.26
C SER A 441 21.63 -25.20 -4.13
N THR A 442 22.53 -24.41 -3.55
CA THR A 442 23.77 -23.91 -4.22
C THR A 442 24.61 -23.10 -3.23
N THR A 443 25.38 -23.80 -2.41
CA THR A 443 26.74 -23.33 -2.12
C THR A 443 27.53 -23.51 -3.43
N PRO A 444 28.24 -22.49 -3.96
CA PRO A 444 29.20 -22.73 -5.01
C PRO A 444 30.27 -23.66 -4.42
N LYS A 445 30.26 -24.93 -4.81
CA LYS A 445 31.36 -25.84 -4.53
C LYS A 445 32.50 -25.38 -5.41
N SER A 446 33.40 -24.53 -4.88
CA SER A 446 34.72 -24.36 -5.46
C SER A 446 35.37 -25.74 -5.53
N THR A 447 35.34 -26.36 -6.71
CA THR A 447 36.21 -27.47 -7.05
C THR A 447 37.62 -26.93 -7.24
N ASP A 448 38.33 -26.75 -6.13
CA ASP A 448 39.79 -26.72 -6.15
C ASP A 448 40.29 -28.03 -5.54
N ASP A 449 40.57 -28.98 -6.43
CA ASP A 449 41.32 -30.20 -6.14
C ASP A 449 42.80 -29.82 -6.02
N PRO A 450 43.54 -30.23 -4.97
CA PRO A 450 44.93 -29.83 -4.79
C PRO A 450 45.84 -30.70 -5.67
N LYS A 451 46.30 -30.16 -6.80
CA LYS A 451 47.48 -30.67 -7.50
C LYS A 451 48.69 -29.79 -7.21
N SER A 452 49.65 -30.38 -6.51
CA SER A 452 51.00 -29.89 -6.30
C SER A 452 51.69 -29.55 -7.64
N GLY A 453 52.20 -28.33 -7.75
CA GLY A 453 53.03 -27.91 -8.88
C GLY A 453 53.62 -26.52 -8.65
N SER A 454 54.91 -26.50 -8.30
CA SER A 454 55.85 -25.38 -8.18
C SER A 454 55.53 -24.04 -8.86
N SER A 455 55.74 -22.95 -8.10
CA SER A 455 55.86 -21.55 -8.55
C SER A 455 56.87 -21.37 -9.72
N PRO A 456 56.74 -20.28 -10.50
CA PRO A 456 57.41 -19.04 -10.09
C PRO A 456 56.56 -17.76 -10.23
N ASP A 457 56.97 -16.79 -9.42
CA ASP A 457 56.63 -15.36 -9.38
C ASP A 457 56.42 -14.70 -10.75
N ASN A 458 55.41 -13.82 -10.84
CA ASN A 458 55.50 -12.53 -11.54
C ASN A 458 54.30 -11.64 -11.19
N SER A 459 54.57 -10.61 -10.40
CA SER A 459 53.67 -9.52 -10.07
C SER A 459 53.67 -8.47 -11.19
N SER A 460 52.48 -7.99 -11.58
CA SER A 460 52.34 -6.72 -12.30
C SER A 460 51.15 -5.94 -11.75
N PRO A 461 51.32 -4.67 -11.34
CA PRO A 461 50.25 -3.83 -10.85
C PRO A 461 49.56 -3.07 -12.00
N THR A 462 48.23 -3.09 -12.00
CA THR A 462 47.39 -2.26 -12.87
C THR A 462 47.49 -0.78 -12.49
N PRO A 463 47.68 0.16 -13.43
CA PRO A 463 47.93 1.56 -13.13
C PRO A 463 46.64 2.32 -12.75
N VAL A 464 46.47 2.60 -11.46
CA VAL A 464 45.40 3.44 -10.87
C VAL A 464 45.54 4.94 -11.24
N GLY A 465 46.53 5.32 -12.04
CA GLY A 465 46.84 6.72 -12.38
C GLY A 465 45.97 7.39 -13.46
N ALA A 466 45.11 6.65 -14.18
CA ALA A 466 44.36 7.21 -15.33
C ALA A 466 42.90 7.59 -15.02
N ILE A 467 42.35 7.21 -13.86
CA ILE A 467 40.94 7.46 -13.50
C ILE A 467 40.80 8.65 -12.52
N VAL A 468 41.88 9.03 -11.84
CA VAL A 468 41.85 10.14 -10.86
C VAL A 468 42.04 11.53 -11.50
N GLY A 469 42.55 11.61 -12.75
CA GLY A 469 42.79 12.87 -13.45
C GLY A 469 41.55 13.51 -14.11
N GLY A 470 40.53 12.72 -14.46
CA GLY A 470 39.33 13.21 -15.15
C GLY A 470 38.31 13.89 -14.23
N VAL A 471 38.18 13.42 -12.99
CA VAL A 471 37.15 13.89 -12.05
C VAL A 471 37.48 15.27 -11.47
N VAL A 472 38.76 15.57 -11.24
CA VAL A 472 39.19 16.87 -10.71
C VAL A 472 39.13 17.98 -11.78
N GLY A 473 39.36 17.64 -13.06
CA GLY A 473 39.25 18.57 -14.18
C GLY A 473 37.80 18.98 -14.51
N GLY A 474 36.86 18.04 -14.43
CA GLY A 474 35.44 18.30 -14.71
C GLY A 474 34.78 19.22 -13.69
N VAL A 475 35.09 19.05 -12.39
CA VAL A 475 34.52 19.88 -11.32
C VAL A 475 34.99 21.33 -11.41
N ALA A 476 36.26 21.57 -11.78
CA ALA A 476 36.79 22.93 -11.94
C ALA A 476 36.13 23.68 -13.12
N ALA A 477 35.85 22.99 -14.23
CA ALA A 477 35.18 23.58 -15.39
C ALA A 477 33.72 23.95 -15.09
N ILE A 478 32.98 23.10 -14.38
CA ILE A 478 31.58 23.36 -14.01
C ILE A 478 31.48 24.56 -13.04
N VAL A 479 32.37 24.64 -12.05
CA VAL A 479 32.41 25.78 -11.11
C VAL A 479 32.72 27.09 -11.83
N ALA A 480 33.62 27.08 -12.82
CA ALA A 480 33.93 28.26 -13.63
C ALA A 480 32.73 28.72 -14.46
N VAL A 481 32.00 27.79 -15.10
CA VAL A 481 30.82 28.11 -15.92
C VAL A 481 29.68 28.68 -15.06
N VAL A 482 29.40 28.09 -13.89
CA VAL A 482 28.38 28.60 -12.95
C VAL A 482 28.77 29.98 -12.40
N GLY A 483 30.06 30.19 -12.10
CA GLY A 483 30.58 31.48 -11.66
C GLY A 483 30.36 32.60 -12.70
N VAL A 484 30.66 32.31 -13.97
CA VAL A 484 30.45 33.27 -15.09
C VAL A 484 28.96 33.55 -15.30
N TRP A 485 28.10 32.52 -15.21
CA TRP A 485 26.66 32.68 -15.36
C TRP A 485 26.04 33.55 -14.25
N LEU A 486 26.43 33.34 -12.98
CA LEU A 486 25.98 34.17 -11.86
C LEU A 486 26.49 35.61 -11.96
N TRP A 487 27.70 35.84 -12.49
CA TRP A 487 28.25 37.17 -12.70
C TRP A 487 27.47 37.95 -13.77
N ILE A 488 27.13 37.32 -14.90
CA ILE A 488 26.31 37.93 -15.96
C ILE A 488 24.90 38.26 -15.43
N ARG A 489 24.32 37.35 -14.63
CA ARG A 489 22.98 37.53 -14.04
C ARG A 489 22.94 38.66 -13.01
N ARG A 490 24.02 38.85 -12.23
CA ARG A 490 24.18 40.02 -11.33
C ARG A 490 24.35 41.32 -12.09
N ARG A 491 25.04 41.33 -13.22
CA ARG A 491 25.25 42.55 -14.03
C ARG A 491 23.97 43.03 -14.73
N LYS A 492 23.08 42.11 -15.12
CA LYS A 492 21.75 42.46 -15.69
C LYS A 492 20.72 42.94 -14.66
N ARG A 493 20.97 42.78 -13.37
CA ARG A 493 20.04 43.21 -12.29
C ARG A 493 20.27 44.63 -11.79
N ASN A 494 21.29 45.33 -12.30
CA ASN A 494 21.61 46.72 -11.92
C ASN A 494 21.28 47.77 -13.00
N THR A 495 20.54 47.42 -14.06
CA THR A 495 20.17 48.36 -15.13
C THR A 495 18.69 48.72 -15.17
N ASN A 496 17.99 48.74 -14.03
CA ASN A 496 16.68 49.39 -13.92
C ASN A 496 16.55 50.09 -12.55
N LYS A 497 17.05 51.33 -12.48
CA LYS A 497 16.64 52.32 -11.49
C LYS A 497 16.61 53.70 -12.13
N HIS A 498 15.41 54.26 -12.30
CA HIS A 498 15.10 55.70 -12.34
C HIS A 498 13.58 55.89 -12.04
N PRO A 499 13.08 57.07 -11.65
CA PRO A 499 12.42 57.31 -10.36
C PRO A 499 11.02 57.97 -10.45
N SER A 500 10.32 57.99 -9.32
CA SER A 500 9.30 58.96 -8.84
C SER A 500 8.11 59.37 -9.74
N GLN A 501 6.87 59.25 -9.22
CA GLN A 501 6.09 60.41 -8.73
C GLN A 501 4.73 60.05 -8.08
N ASN A 502 4.36 60.90 -7.12
CA ASN A 502 3.16 60.94 -6.28
C ASN A 502 1.87 61.35 -7.04
N ILE A 503 0.74 60.99 -6.42
CA ILE A 503 -0.60 61.67 -6.27
C ILE A 503 -1.62 60.51 -6.11
N GLY A 504 -2.53 60.41 -5.16
CA GLY A 504 -2.93 61.20 -3.99
C GLY A 504 -4.21 60.56 -3.42
N GLU A 505 -4.32 60.57 -2.09
CA GLU A 505 -5.53 60.50 -1.23
C GLU A 505 -6.69 59.52 -1.49
N GLY A 506 -7.04 58.75 -0.43
CA GLY A 506 -8.30 58.02 -0.34
C GLY A 506 -8.48 57.10 0.87
N THR A 507 -8.41 57.65 2.09
CA THR A 507 -9.09 57.17 3.32
C THR A 507 -8.91 55.69 3.77
N THR A 508 -7.97 55.48 4.69
CA THR A 508 -7.96 54.38 5.66
C THR A 508 -8.91 54.68 6.83
N LYS A 509 -9.94 53.86 7.02
CA LYS A 509 -10.68 53.78 8.30
C LYS A 509 -10.08 52.71 9.20
N GLN A 510 -9.29 53.20 10.13
CA GLN A 510 -8.93 52.60 11.41
C GLN A 510 -10.21 52.25 12.19
N TRP A 511 -10.36 51.00 12.62
CA TRP A 511 -11.25 50.63 13.72
C TRP A 511 -10.40 50.22 14.92
N GLY A 512 -10.63 50.96 16.00
CA GLY A 512 -9.90 50.86 17.25
C GLY A 512 -10.25 49.63 18.06
N LYS A 513 -9.28 49.26 18.88
CA LYS A 513 -9.38 48.40 20.05
C LYS A 513 -10.57 48.81 20.94
N ALA A 514 -11.31 47.82 21.42
CA ALA A 514 -11.99 47.89 22.70
C ALA A 514 -11.32 46.84 23.61
N GLU A 515 -10.58 47.31 24.61
CA GLU A 515 -10.32 46.56 25.83
C GLU A 515 -11.59 46.62 26.69
N LEU A 516 -12.00 45.48 27.25
CA LEU A 516 -12.80 45.45 28.49
C LEU A 516 -12.71 44.07 29.16
N SER A 517 -12.17 44.13 30.37
CA SER A 517 -12.41 43.30 31.56
C SER A 517 -12.32 41.77 31.47
N ALA A 518 -11.25 41.27 32.09
CA ALA A 518 -11.28 40.01 32.84
C ALA A 518 -12.18 40.17 34.07
N GLU A 519 -13.19 39.30 34.23
CA GLU A 519 -13.48 38.53 35.46
C GLU A 519 -14.73 37.65 35.23
N SER A 520 -14.75 36.46 35.84
CA SER A 520 -15.92 35.59 36.09
C SER A 520 -16.54 34.79 34.93
N SER A 521 -16.15 33.51 34.80
CA SER A 521 -16.97 32.37 35.25
C SER A 521 -16.40 31.04 34.73
N LYS A 522 -15.68 30.34 35.61
CA LYS A 522 -15.53 28.88 35.55
C LYS A 522 -16.83 28.29 36.08
N GLN A 523 -17.68 27.73 35.23
CA GLN A 523 -18.65 26.72 35.63
C GLN A 523 -19.32 26.12 34.39
N ASN A 524 -18.88 24.92 34.01
CA ASN A 524 -19.81 23.86 33.65
C ASN A 524 -19.19 22.58 34.21
N GLY A 525 -19.64 22.27 35.42
CA GLY A 525 -19.26 21.08 36.15
C GLY A 525 -19.83 19.84 35.49
N LEU A 526 -18.95 18.84 35.41
CA LEU A 526 -19.30 17.44 35.37
C LEU A 526 -20.22 17.14 36.56
N GLN A 527 -21.43 16.66 36.26
CA GLN A 527 -22.31 16.12 37.28
C GLN A 527 -21.99 14.63 37.39
N GLU A 528 -21.15 14.30 38.37
CA GLU A 528 -21.05 12.94 38.91
C GLU A 528 -22.41 12.51 39.46
N LEU A 529 -22.90 11.36 39.02
CA LEU A 529 -23.89 10.58 39.74
C LEU A 529 -23.19 9.35 40.31
N GLN A 530 -22.59 9.53 41.49
CA GLN A 530 -22.34 8.43 42.42
C GLN A 530 -23.65 8.13 43.14
N ASN A 531 -24.32 7.04 42.75
CA ASN A 531 -25.20 6.32 43.65
C ASN A 531 -24.64 4.92 43.84
N TYR A 532 -24.01 4.73 45.01
CA TYR A 532 -23.73 3.41 45.57
C TYR A 532 -25.06 2.71 45.86
N GLN A 533 -25.34 1.63 45.13
CA GLN A 533 -26.23 0.58 45.61
C GLN A 533 -25.53 -0.77 45.40
N ALA A 534 -25.36 -1.48 46.51
CA ALA A 534 -24.76 -2.81 46.57
C ALA A 534 -25.55 -3.83 45.73
N PRO A 535 -24.89 -4.87 45.18
CA PRO A 535 -25.58 -5.91 44.44
C PRO A 535 -26.45 -6.77 45.38
N THR A 536 -27.76 -6.77 45.14
CA THR A 536 -28.73 -7.70 45.73
C THR A 536 -28.79 -8.96 44.86
N GLU A 537 -28.55 -10.12 45.47
CA GLU A 537 -28.68 -11.43 44.83
C GLU A 537 -30.12 -11.74 44.41
N LEU A 538 -30.30 -12.33 43.23
CA LEU A 538 -31.59 -12.86 42.77
C LEU A 538 -31.83 -14.26 43.39
N PRO A 539 -33.04 -14.53 43.91
CA PRO A 539 -33.35 -15.79 44.59
C PRO A 539 -33.53 -16.95 43.60
N ALA A 540 -33.06 -18.13 44.03
CA ALA A 540 -33.28 -19.40 43.36
C ALA A 540 -34.77 -19.77 43.28
N VAL A 541 -35.22 -20.19 42.10
CA VAL A 541 -36.57 -20.75 41.90
C VAL A 541 -36.52 -22.25 42.15
N THR A 542 -37.06 -22.67 43.30
CA THR A 542 -37.45 -24.05 43.59
C THR A 542 -38.89 -24.31 43.13
N PRO A 543 -39.17 -25.38 42.36
CA PRO A 543 -40.53 -25.90 42.20
C PRO A 543 -40.90 -26.87 43.35
N PRO A 544 -42.18 -26.94 43.77
CA PRO A 544 -42.60 -27.69 44.95
C PRO A 544 -42.82 -29.18 44.70
N ALA A 545 -42.65 -29.97 45.77
CA ALA A 545 -42.88 -31.40 45.79
C ALA A 545 -44.31 -31.79 46.23
N SER A 546 -44.85 -32.75 45.48
CA SER A 546 -45.77 -33.84 45.84
C SER A 546 -47.25 -33.55 46.18
N GLY A 547 -48.11 -34.26 45.44
CA GLY A 547 -49.49 -34.59 45.79
C GLY A 547 -50.01 -35.69 44.87
N ASN A 548 -50.06 -36.92 45.37
CA ASN A 548 -50.61 -38.14 44.75
C ASN A 548 -51.95 -37.93 44.01
N THR A 549 -52.14 -38.57 42.84
CA THR A 549 -53.09 -39.70 42.68
C THR A 549 -53.12 -40.29 41.26
N ARG A 550 -52.99 -41.63 41.21
CA ARG A 550 -53.82 -42.60 40.48
C ARG A 550 -53.85 -42.60 38.93
N THR A 551 -53.14 -43.59 38.40
CA THR A 551 -53.57 -44.61 37.42
C THR A 551 -54.43 -44.19 36.22
N GLU A 552 -53.89 -44.32 35.00
CA GLU A 552 -54.43 -45.25 33.98
C GLU A 552 -53.44 -45.47 32.82
N ARG A 553 -53.57 -46.66 32.25
CA ARG A 553 -52.72 -47.33 31.25
C ARG A 553 -53.53 -47.40 29.96
N HIS A 554 -52.94 -47.13 28.78
CA HIS A 554 -53.21 -47.70 27.43
C HIS A 554 -52.40 -46.87 26.42
N GLU A 555 -51.35 -47.40 25.79
CA GLU A 555 -51.32 -48.28 24.59
C GLU A 555 -51.60 -47.57 23.24
N LEU A 556 -50.87 -48.07 22.23
CA LEU A 556 -50.96 -47.88 20.77
C LEU A 556 -50.17 -46.68 20.19
N GLU A 557 -49.01 -46.94 19.59
CA GLU A 557 -48.75 -47.46 18.22
C GLU A 557 -48.85 -46.36 17.15
N GLY A 558 -47.80 -46.26 16.32
CA GLY A 558 -47.71 -45.41 15.14
C GLY A 558 -46.32 -44.84 14.93
#